data_AF-A0A377AJ13-F1
#
_entry.id   AF-A0A377AJ13-F1
#
_cell.length_a   1.000
_cell.length_b   1.000
_cell.length_c   1.000
_cell.angle_alpha   90.00
_cell.angle_beta   90.00
_cell.angle_gamma   90.00
#
_symmetry.space_group_name_H-M   'P 1'
#
loop_
_entity.id
_entity.type
_entity.pdbx_description
1 polymer ?
#
loop_
_entity_poly.entity_id
_entity_poly.type
_entity_poly.pdbx_seq_one_letter_code
_entity_poly.pdbx_strand_id
1 'polypeptide(L)'
;MMMVLGLYVFMLRTVPYQELQYQRSWRHAANSRVNRRPSTQFLGPDNDMLTLSGVLMPEITGGRLSLLALEQMAEQGKAWP
;
A
#
# COMPACT_ATOMS: atom_id res chain seq x y z
N MET A 1 -1.10 -17.18 8.11
CA MET A 1 -0.67 -16.44 6.91
C MET A 1 -1.68 -15.32 6.68
N MET A 2 -1.22 -14.07 6.60
CA MET A 2 -2.10 -12.89 6.54
C MET A 2 -2.18 -12.31 5.13
N MET A 3 -1.03 -12.10 4.50
CA MET A 3 -0.87 -11.52 3.17
C MET A 3 0.42 -12.05 2.53
N VAL A 4 0.53 -11.95 1.21
CA VAL A 4 1.76 -12.18 0.47
C VAL A 4 2.06 -10.98 -0.42
N LEU A 5 3.33 -10.61 -0.54
CA LEU A 5 3.85 -9.66 -1.53
C LEU A 5 4.93 -10.39 -2.33
N GLY A 6 4.62 -10.79 -3.55
CA GLY A 6 5.46 -11.69 -4.35
C GLY A 6 5.72 -13.03 -3.65
N LEU A 7 6.95 -13.23 -3.18
CA LEU A 7 7.37 -14.42 -2.43
C LEU A 7 7.47 -14.17 -0.92
N TYR A 8 7.27 -12.93 -0.47
CA TYR A 8 7.36 -12.57 0.94
C TYR A 8 6.01 -12.76 1.63
N VAL A 9 5.99 -13.59 2.67
CA VAL A 9 4.76 -13.94 3.40
C VAL A 9 4.70 -13.18 4.73
N PHE A 10 3.65 -12.40 4.91
CA PHE A 10 3.34 -11.74 6.18
C PHE A 10 2.68 -12.75 7.12
N MET A 11 3.37 -13.08 8.21
CA MET A 11 2.90 -13.99 9.24
C MET A 11 3.52 -13.67 10.60
N LEU A 12 2.99 -14.29 11.66
CA LEU A 12 3.46 -14.10 13.03
C LEU A 12 4.95 -14.42 13.25
N ARG A 13 5.65 -15.11 12.35
CA ARG A 13 7.09 -15.39 12.49
C ARG A 13 7.99 -14.48 11.62
N THR A 14 7.41 -13.59 10.81
CA THR A 14 8.15 -12.72 9.88
C THR A 14 7.91 -11.23 10.19
N VAL A 15 6.93 -10.61 9.54
CA VAL A 15 6.48 -9.25 9.80
C VAL A 15 4.96 -9.30 9.81
N PRO A 16 4.32 -9.46 10.96
CA PRO A 16 2.86 -9.37 11.05
C PRO A 16 2.44 -7.90 11.10
N TYR A 17 1.49 -7.51 10.26
CA TYR A 17 0.79 -6.24 10.40
C TYR A 17 -0.40 -6.40 11.35
N GLN A 18 -0.77 -5.32 12.03
CA GLN A 18 -1.97 -5.26 12.88
C GLN A 18 -3.10 -4.54 12.18
N GLU A 19 -2.78 -3.56 11.34
CA GLU A 19 -3.75 -2.79 10.58
C GLU A 19 -3.40 -2.80 9.09
N LEU A 20 -4.43 -3.00 8.26
CA LEU A 20 -4.35 -2.89 6.81
C LEU A 20 -5.34 -1.81 6.40
N GLN A 21 -4.83 -0.71 5.87
CA GLN A 21 -5.62 0.38 5.33
C GLN A 21 -5.47 0.42 3.82
N TYR A 22 -6.59 0.36 3.12
CA TYR A 22 -6.61 0.42 1.67
C TYR A 22 -7.41 1.63 1.22
N GLN A 23 -6.72 2.58 0.58
CA GLN A 23 -7.29 3.82 0.09
C GLN A 23 -7.39 3.77 -1.43
N ARG A 24 -8.64 3.83 -1.92
CA ARG A 24 -8.93 3.94 -3.34
C ARG A 24 -9.21 5.37 -3.73
N SER A 25 -8.61 5.77 -4.85
CA SER A 25 -8.68 7.15 -5.31
C SER A 25 -9.25 7.19 -6.73
N TRP A 26 -10.07 8.20 -7.03
CA TRP A 26 -10.66 8.41 -8.34
C TRP A 26 -10.53 9.87 -8.76
N ARG A 27 -10.23 10.09 -10.05
CA ARG A 27 -9.95 11.42 -10.60
C ARG A 27 -11.23 12.08 -11.09
N HIS A 28 -11.53 13.24 -10.49
CA HIS A 28 -12.63 14.11 -10.88
C HIS A 28 -12.11 15.51 -11.20
N ALA A 29 -11.92 15.83 -12.48
CA ALA A 29 -11.51 17.17 -12.88
C ALA A 29 -12.71 18.12 -12.94
N ALA A 30 -12.54 19.32 -12.39
CA ALA A 30 -13.55 20.38 -12.45
C ALA A 30 -13.20 21.36 -13.57
N ASN A 31 -14.11 21.52 -14.53
CA ASN A 31 -13.98 22.44 -15.64
C ASN A 31 -14.86 23.67 -15.40
N SER A 32 -14.24 24.84 -15.29
CA SER A 32 -14.95 26.12 -15.17
C SER A 32 -15.71 26.47 -16.44
N ARG A 33 -16.90 27.06 -16.28
CA ARG A 33 -17.75 27.49 -17.39
C ARG A 33 -18.15 28.94 -17.18
N VAL A 34 -18.17 29.74 -18.25
CA VAL A 34 -18.58 31.15 -18.19
C VAL A 34 -20.04 31.24 -17.74
N ASN A 35 -20.32 32.04 -16.71
CA ASN A 35 -21.65 32.28 -16.13
C ASN A 35 -22.41 31.00 -15.70
N ARG A 36 -21.71 29.88 -15.43
CA ARG A 36 -22.32 28.63 -14.96
C ARG A 36 -21.45 27.96 -13.91
N ARG A 37 -22.06 27.07 -13.12
CA ARG A 37 -21.31 26.23 -12.17
C ARG A 37 -20.31 25.33 -12.92
N PRO A 38 -19.11 25.10 -12.35
CA PRO A 38 -18.14 24.16 -12.89
C PRO A 38 -18.75 22.78 -13.10
N SER A 39 -18.35 22.11 -14.18
CA SER A 39 -18.74 20.72 -14.45
C SER A 39 -17.65 19.80 -13.95
N THR A 40 -17.99 18.78 -13.17
CA THR A 40 -17.06 17.71 -12.80
C THR A 40 -17.10 16.61 -13.84
N GLN A 41 -15.94 16.17 -14.32
CA GLN A 41 -15.79 15.04 -15.24
C GLN A 41 -15.01 13.92 -14.55
N PHE A 42 -15.56 12.70 -14.62
CA PHE A 42 -14.85 11.50 -14.19
C PHE A 42 -13.79 11.15 -15.23
N LEU A 43 -12.53 11.07 -14.80
CA LEU A 43 -11.38 10.77 -15.65
C LEU A 43 -10.86 9.35 -15.46
N GLY A 44 -11.39 8.60 -14.49
CA GLY A 44 -10.97 7.24 -14.18
C GLY A 44 -10.44 7.06 -12.75
N PRO A 45 -10.02 5.84 -12.40
CA PRO A 45 -9.30 5.55 -11.16
C PRO A 45 -7.94 6.27 -11.12
N ASP A 46 -7.49 6.60 -9.91
CA ASP A 46 -6.15 7.11 -9.61
C ASP A 46 -5.28 6.02 -8.97
N ASN A 47 -4.09 6.38 -8.50
CA ASN A 47 -3.24 5.47 -7.75
C ASN A 47 -3.88 5.11 -6.40
N ASP A 48 -4.09 3.81 -6.21
CA ASP A 48 -4.50 3.25 -4.93
C ASP A 48 -3.28 3.11 -4.00
N MET A 49 -3.51 3.28 -2.70
CA MET A 49 -2.49 3.13 -1.67
C MET A 49 -2.90 2.04 -0.69
N LEU A 50 -1.97 1.13 -0.40
CA LEU A 50 -2.13 0.10 0.62
C LEU A 50 -1.09 0.31 1.72
N THR A 51 -1.55 0.61 2.93
CA THR A 51 -0.70 0.86 4.10
C THR A 51 -0.84 -0.29 5.07
N LEU A 52 0.28 -0.89 5.45
CA LEU A 52 0.37 -1.95 6.46
C LEU A 52 1.10 -1.40 7.68
N SER A 53 0.41 -1.38 8.81
CA SER A 53 0.95 -0.85 10.07
C SER A 53 1.09 -1.97 11.09
N GLY A 54 2.20 -1.97 11.82
CA GLY A 54 2.40 -2.91 12.91
C GLY A 54 3.68 -2.68 13.71
N VAL A 55 3.85 -3.49 14.74
CA VAL A 55 4.99 -3.48 15.67
C VAL A 55 5.73 -4.80 15.55
N LEU A 56 7.06 -4.71 15.44
CA LEU A 56 7.94 -5.85 15.48
C LEU A 56 8.49 -6.06 16.88
N MET A 57 8.34 -7.28 17.36
CA MET A 57 8.87 -7.77 18.62
C MET A 57 9.84 -8.91 18.27
N PRO A 58 11.16 -8.66 18.19
CA PRO A 58 12.14 -9.61 17.64
C PRO A 58 12.12 -11.00 18.27
N GLU A 59 11.76 -11.10 19.55
CA GLU A 59 11.66 -12.38 20.28
C GLU A 59 10.47 -13.24 19.85
N ILE A 60 9.44 -12.65 19.23
CA ILE A 60 8.16 -13.31 18.98
C ILE A 60 7.78 -13.27 17.49
N THR A 61 7.91 -12.11 16.85
CA THR A 61 7.25 -11.81 15.57
C THR A 61 8.15 -11.84 14.35
N GLY A 62 9.47 -11.91 14.55
CA GLY A 62 10.50 -11.84 13.52
C GLY A 62 11.44 -10.66 13.73
N GLY A 63 12.68 -10.80 13.25
CA GLY A 63 13.77 -9.87 13.54
C GLY A 63 14.17 -8.99 12.36
N ARG A 64 15.31 -8.32 12.49
CA ARG A 64 15.86 -7.40 11.48
C ARG A 64 16.08 -8.03 10.10
N LEU A 65 16.34 -9.34 10.04
CA LEU A 65 16.49 -10.06 8.76
C LEU A 65 15.21 -10.07 7.92
N SER A 66 14.04 -10.17 8.55
CA SER A 66 12.76 -10.14 7.85
C SER A 66 12.46 -8.75 7.28
N LEU A 67 12.83 -7.68 8.00
CA LEU A 67 12.78 -6.31 7.49
C LEU A 67 13.77 -6.09 6.33
N LEU A 68 15.00 -6.59 6.44
CA LEU A 68 16.01 -6.46 5.40
C LEU A 68 15.56 -7.08 4.07
N ALA A 69 14.82 -8.19 4.12
CA ALA A 69 14.23 -8.77 2.91
C ALA A 69 13.22 -7.81 2.23
N LEU A 70 12.40 -7.10 3.01
CA LEU A 70 11.48 -6.08 2.47
C LEU A 70 12.22 -4.86 1.92
N GLU A 71 13.27 -4.40 2.60
CA GLU A 71 14.13 -3.32 2.12
C GLU A 71 14.79 -3.68 0.78
N GLN A 72 15.34 -4.89 0.67
CA GLN A 72 15.93 -5.39 -0.57
C GLN A 72 14.88 -5.53 -1.70
N MET A 73 13.64 -5.90 -1.38
CA MET A 73 12.56 -5.94 -2.36
C MET A 73 12.19 -4.53 -2.86
N ALA A 74 12.25 -3.52 -2.01
CA ALA A 74 12.04 -2.13 -2.39
C ALA A 74 13.17 -1.59 -3.29
N GLU A 75 14.42 -1.93 -2.98
CA GLU A 75 15.58 -1.56 -3.80
C GLU A 75 15.54 -2.15 -5.22
N GLN A 76 14.86 -3.30 -5.42
CA GLN A 76 14.71 -3.88 -6.75
C GLN A 76 13.82 -3.06 -7.69
N GLY A 77 12.99 -2.15 -7.18
CA GLY A 77 12.10 -1.31 -8.00
C GLY A 77 11.09 -2.09 -8.85
N LYS A 78 10.83 -3.36 -8.53
CA LYS A 78 9.90 -4.22 -9.26
C LYS A 78 8.48 -4.04 -8.74
N ALA A 79 7.50 -4.15 -9.65
CA ALA A 79 6.11 -4.30 -9.29
C ALA A 79 5.86 -5.72 -8.78
N TRP A 80 5.87 -5.90 -7.46
CA TRP A 80 5.58 -7.18 -6.83
C TRP A 80 4.07 -7.45 -6.85
N PRO A 81 3.63 -8.66 -7.25
CA PRO A 81 2.22 -9.04 -7.26
C PRO A 81 1.69 -9.35 -5.86
#